data_AF-A0AA37RQ11-F1
#
_entry.id   AF-A0AA37RQ11-F1
#
_cell.length_a   1.000
_cell.length_b   1.000
_cell.length_c   1.000
_cell.angle_alpha   90.00
_cell.angle_beta   90.00
_cell.angle_gamma   90.00
#
_symmetry.space_group_name_H-M   'P 1'
#
loop_
_entity.id
_entity.type
_entity.pdbx_description
1 polymer ?
#
loop_
_entity_poly.entity_id
_entity_poly.type
_entity_poly.pdbx_seq_one_letter_code
_entity_poly.pdbx_strand_id
1 'polypeptide(L)'
;MPVLPAMLSGVARVRVTMAYALALSAVAIALPRLGPGMQDQIIRHASTNLHNLSHGRVGTLFGSAFVVDAGPILYWLPGLVCLLALGELLWRSGRLVVVFVAGHVGATLLVAVGLTAAVSRGWLPTSVAHATDVGMSYGATAVLGALTPAIPSRWRPAWIGWWLAVALAVVGVGRDFTAVGHLLALVVGMVVATRFGSPRGWTWNLFALLAIGAPFGFLVLASEGTLVLAAVCGLAGAILGMAVARAQLNWSADASIQSERHASGGSSSSSPGISQS
;
A
#
# COMPACT_ATOMS: atom_id res chain seq x y z
N MET A 1 28.40 -18.21 22.21
CA MET A 1 28.48 -17.26 21.06
C MET A 1 27.55 -17.73 19.93
N PRO A 2 26.24 -17.41 19.93
CA PRO A 2 25.30 -17.82 18.85
C PRO A 2 24.95 -16.68 17.87
N VAL A 3 25.72 -15.59 17.85
CA VAL A 3 25.36 -14.35 17.12
C VAL A 3 25.43 -14.55 15.60
N LEU A 4 26.47 -15.19 15.07
CA LEU A 4 26.61 -15.40 13.62
C LEU A 4 25.48 -16.26 13.01
N PRO A 5 25.12 -17.43 13.56
CA PRO A 5 24.02 -18.24 13.04
C PRO A 5 22.65 -17.54 13.14
N ALA A 6 22.43 -16.76 14.21
CA ALA A 6 21.21 -15.97 14.39
C ALA A 6 21.12 -14.81 13.38
N MET A 7 22.24 -14.15 13.06
CA MET A 7 22.30 -13.10 12.04
C MET A 7 22.08 -13.67 10.63
N LEU A 8 22.73 -14.78 10.28
CA LEU A 8 22.59 -15.44 8.98
C LEU A 8 21.15 -15.96 8.76
N SER A 9 20.53 -16.52 9.80
CA SER A 9 19.11 -16.92 9.76
C SER A 9 18.16 -15.72 9.72
N GLY A 10 18.54 -14.58 10.29
CA GLY A 10 17.86 -13.29 10.13
C GLY A 10 17.86 -12.83 8.67
N VAL A 11 19.04 -12.74 8.07
CA VAL A 11 19.24 -12.32 6.67
C VAL A 11 18.52 -13.26 5.69
N ALA A 12 18.58 -14.58 5.93
CA ALA A 12 17.90 -15.55 5.08
C ALA A 12 16.36 -15.37 5.04
N ARG A 13 15.77 -14.85 6.13
CA ARG A 13 14.32 -14.60 6.22
C ARG A 13 13.86 -13.33 5.50
N VAL A 14 14.76 -12.38 5.24
CA VAL A 14 14.50 -11.13 4.53
C VAL A 14 15.33 -10.99 3.25
N ARG A 15 15.62 -12.13 2.61
CA ARG A 15 16.54 -12.22 1.47
C ARG A 15 16.11 -11.39 0.26
N VAL A 16 14.81 -11.29 -0.01
CA VAL A 16 14.31 -10.48 -1.13
C VAL A 16 14.50 -9.00 -0.82
N THR A 17 14.17 -8.59 0.40
CA THR A 17 14.37 -7.22 0.86
C THR A 17 15.84 -6.81 0.76
N MET A 18 16.76 -7.67 1.23
CA MET A 18 18.19 -7.39 1.17
C MET A 18 18.72 -7.35 -0.27
N ALA A 19 18.32 -8.29 -1.13
CA ALA A 19 18.71 -8.28 -2.53
C ALA A 19 18.23 -7.02 -3.25
N TYR A 20 16.98 -6.61 -3.00
CA TYR A 20 16.42 -5.41 -3.58
C TYR A 20 17.09 -4.13 -3.07
N ALA A 21 17.34 -4.03 -1.76
CA ALA A 21 18.06 -2.91 -1.17
C ALA A 21 19.49 -2.78 -1.71
N LEU A 22 20.19 -3.89 -1.92
CA LEU A 22 21.52 -3.90 -2.54
C LEU A 22 21.47 -3.43 -3.99
N ALA A 23 20.50 -3.90 -4.77
CA ALA A 23 20.31 -3.45 -6.15
C ALA A 23 20.02 -1.95 -6.22
N LEU A 24 19.10 -1.45 -5.38
CA LEU A 24 18.80 -0.02 -5.27
C LEU A 24 20.03 0.79 -4.84
N SER A 25 20.81 0.29 -3.89
CA SER A 25 22.04 0.96 -3.45
C SER A 25 23.06 1.05 -4.57
N ALA A 26 23.25 -0.03 -5.33
CA ALA A 26 24.16 -0.04 -6.47
C ALA A 26 23.73 1.00 -7.52
N VAL A 27 22.44 1.05 -7.88
CA VAL A 27 21.92 2.03 -8.86
C VAL A 27 22.04 3.46 -8.33
N ALA A 28 21.58 3.73 -7.11
CA ALA A 28 21.60 5.07 -6.51
C ALA A 28 23.03 5.62 -6.30
N ILE A 29 24.02 4.74 -6.12
CA ILE A 29 25.43 5.14 -5.99
C ILE A 29 26.08 5.31 -7.37
N ALA A 30 25.76 4.45 -8.34
CA ALA A 30 26.37 4.48 -9.67
C ALA A 30 25.82 5.62 -10.54
N LEU A 31 24.51 5.84 -10.53
CA LEU A 31 23.82 6.76 -11.44
C LEU A 31 24.33 8.21 -11.34
N PRO A 32 24.52 8.82 -10.14
CA PRO A 32 25.05 10.18 -10.03
C PRO A 32 26.49 10.33 -10.53
N ARG A 33 27.26 9.24 -10.59
CA ARG A 33 28.66 9.26 -11.05
C ARG A 33 28.79 9.34 -12.58
N LEU A 34 27.70 9.13 -13.32
CA LEU A 34 27.69 9.19 -14.79
C LEU A 34 27.57 10.62 -15.33
N GLY A 35 27.37 11.61 -14.45
CA GLY A 35 27.10 12.99 -14.82
C GLY A 35 25.61 13.23 -15.14
N PRO A 36 25.13 14.48 -14.99
CA PRO A 36 23.70 14.80 -15.02
C PRO A 36 23.02 14.45 -16.36
N GLY A 37 23.69 14.69 -17.50
CA GLY A 37 23.11 14.39 -18.81
C GLY A 37 22.86 12.90 -19.07
N MET A 38 23.79 12.03 -18.64
CA MET A 38 23.63 10.58 -18.76
C MET A 38 22.62 10.03 -17.75
N GLN A 39 22.62 10.57 -16.52
CA GLN A 39 21.63 10.25 -15.50
C GLN A 39 20.20 10.51 -16.01
N ASP A 40 19.95 11.70 -16.55
CA ASP A 40 18.63 12.06 -17.07
C ASP A 40 18.23 11.18 -18.25
N GLN A 41 19.17 10.81 -19.12
CA GLN A 41 18.90 9.87 -20.20
C GLN A 41 18.49 8.50 -19.67
N ILE A 42 19.21 7.95 -18.68
CA ILE A 42 18.87 6.65 -18.09
C ILE A 42 17.51 6.70 -17.40
N ILE A 43 17.21 7.76 -16.65
CA ILE A 43 15.91 7.97 -16.01
C ILE A 43 14.80 8.00 -17.05
N ARG A 44 14.95 8.76 -18.14
CA ARG A 44 13.96 8.82 -19.23
C ARG A 44 13.77 7.48 -19.92
N HIS A 45 14.83 6.69 -20.10
CA HIS A 45 14.73 5.37 -20.75
C HIS A 45 14.11 4.31 -19.84
N ALA A 46 14.37 4.39 -18.53
CA ALA A 46 13.81 3.48 -17.54
C ALA A 46 12.37 3.83 -17.16
N SER A 47 11.94 5.06 -17.39
CA SER A 47 10.61 5.58 -17.05
C SER A 47 9.47 4.77 -17.64
N THR A 48 8.44 4.54 -16.84
CA THR A 48 7.20 3.87 -17.23
C THR A 48 6.16 4.83 -17.82
N ASN A 49 6.62 5.93 -18.42
CA ASN A 49 5.77 6.93 -19.02
C ASN A 49 5.02 6.44 -20.26
N LEU A 50 3.94 7.14 -20.62
CA LEU A 50 3.11 6.78 -21.77
C LEU A 50 3.90 6.71 -23.07
N HIS A 51 4.88 7.58 -23.26
CA HIS A 51 5.74 7.55 -24.44
C HIS A 51 6.47 6.20 -24.55
N ASN A 52 7.16 5.74 -23.50
CA ASN A 52 7.87 4.47 -23.53
C ASN A 52 6.90 3.27 -23.67
N LEU A 53 5.78 3.28 -22.96
CA LEU A 53 4.79 2.20 -23.01
C LEU A 53 4.13 2.08 -24.39
N SER A 54 3.75 3.21 -25.01
CA SER A 54 3.18 3.22 -26.37
C SER A 54 4.15 2.76 -27.45
N HIS A 55 5.46 2.89 -27.22
CA HIS A 55 6.52 2.38 -28.10
C HIS A 55 6.94 0.94 -27.77
N GLY A 56 6.14 0.20 -26.99
CA GLY A 56 6.36 -1.23 -26.74
C GLY A 56 7.48 -1.55 -25.75
N ARG A 57 8.00 -0.57 -24.99
CA ARG A 57 9.07 -0.77 -24.02
C ARG A 57 8.56 -1.38 -22.70
N VAL A 58 7.90 -2.53 -22.77
CA VAL A 58 7.27 -3.20 -21.62
C VAL A 58 8.25 -3.55 -20.49
N GLY A 59 9.54 -3.66 -20.79
CA GLY A 59 10.60 -3.88 -19.79
C GLY A 59 10.70 -2.76 -18.75
N THR A 60 10.25 -1.54 -19.07
CA THR A 60 10.22 -0.42 -18.11
C THR A 60 9.28 -0.69 -16.94
N LEU A 61 8.24 -1.53 -17.11
CA LEU A 61 7.33 -1.93 -16.02
C LEU A 61 8.05 -2.57 -14.84
N PHE A 62 9.19 -3.21 -15.08
CA PHE A 62 10.00 -3.81 -14.01
C PHE A 62 11.26 -2.99 -13.72
N GLY A 63 11.93 -2.50 -14.77
CA GLY A 63 13.18 -1.75 -14.65
C GLY A 63 13.02 -0.42 -13.90
N SER A 64 11.86 0.24 -14.04
CA SER A 64 11.60 1.52 -13.39
C SER A 64 11.64 1.42 -11.87
N ALA A 65 11.30 0.26 -11.30
CA ALA A 65 11.35 0.03 -9.87
C ALA A 65 12.77 0.11 -9.28
N PHE A 66 13.81 0.00 -10.09
CA PHE A 66 15.21 0.02 -9.63
C PHE A 66 15.89 1.38 -9.81
N VAL A 67 15.29 2.28 -10.60
CA VAL A 67 15.83 3.62 -10.86
C VAL A 67 15.11 4.59 -9.94
N VAL A 68 15.85 5.22 -9.03
CA VAL A 68 15.28 6.08 -8.00
C VAL A 68 15.79 7.49 -8.17
N ASP A 69 14.86 8.43 -8.32
CA ASP A 69 15.12 9.87 -8.31
C ASP A 69 14.50 10.51 -7.05
N ALA A 70 15.00 10.11 -5.88
CA ALA A 70 14.43 10.46 -4.58
C ALA A 70 15.44 11.10 -3.62
N GLY A 71 16.48 11.74 -4.17
CA GLY A 71 17.55 12.32 -3.37
C GLY A 71 18.40 11.28 -2.63
N PRO A 72 19.13 11.69 -1.56
CA PRO A 72 20.14 10.84 -0.93
C PRO A 72 19.57 9.56 -0.33
N ILE A 73 20.20 8.43 -0.68
CA ILE A 73 19.77 7.08 -0.28
C ILE A 73 19.58 6.88 1.23
N LEU A 74 20.38 7.59 2.04
CA LEU A 74 20.35 7.48 3.50
C LEU A 74 19.01 7.90 4.11
N TYR A 75 18.24 8.77 3.44
CA TYR A 75 16.98 9.28 3.97
C TYR A 75 15.81 8.32 3.76
N TRP A 76 15.79 7.57 2.66
CA TRP A 76 14.64 6.74 2.29
C TRP A 76 14.89 5.24 2.41
N LEU A 77 16.14 4.77 2.22
CA LEU A 77 16.44 3.33 2.21
C LEU A 77 16.15 2.62 3.54
N PRO A 78 16.47 3.18 4.73
CA PRO A 78 16.16 2.50 5.99
C PRO A 78 14.65 2.28 6.18
N GLY A 79 13.85 3.28 5.81
CA GLY A 79 12.39 3.21 5.82
C GLY A 79 11.84 2.13 4.91
N LEU A 80 12.33 2.10 3.67
CA LEU A 80 11.98 1.08 2.68
C LEU A 80 12.34 -0.32 3.16
N VAL A 81 13.58 -0.52 3.63
CA VAL A 81 14.06 -1.81 4.12
C VAL A 81 13.17 -2.29 5.27
N CYS A 82 12.81 -1.42 6.22
CA CYS A 82 11.94 -1.79 7.32
C CYS A 82 10.55 -2.21 6.83
N LEU A 83 9.97 -1.46 5.90
CA LEU A 83 8.66 -1.76 5.32
C LEU A 83 8.63 -3.10 4.57
N LEU A 84 9.62 -3.32 3.68
CA LEU A 84 9.71 -4.56 2.90
C LEU A 84 10.05 -5.76 3.79
N ALA A 85 10.97 -5.61 4.74
CA ALA A 85 11.31 -6.65 5.70
C ALA A 85 10.10 -7.05 6.55
N LEU A 86 9.29 -6.07 6.99
CA LEU A 86 8.04 -6.35 7.69
C LEU A 86 7.09 -7.19 6.83
N GLY A 87 6.88 -6.78 5.57
CA GLY A 87 6.08 -7.55 4.61
C GLY A 87 6.64 -8.95 4.37
N GLU A 88 7.96 -9.10 4.23
CA GLU A 88 8.62 -10.38 4.02
C GLU A 88 8.48 -11.32 5.21
N LEU A 89 8.60 -10.79 6.42
CA LEU A 89 8.47 -11.57 7.65
C LEU A 89 7.00 -11.97 7.91
N LEU A 90 6.04 -11.14 7.57
CA LEU A 90 4.61 -11.45 7.72
C LEU A 90 4.13 -12.45 6.65
N TRP A 91 4.53 -12.26 5.40
CA TRP A 91 3.94 -12.96 4.25
C TRP A 91 4.87 -13.96 3.56
N ARG A 92 6.16 -13.98 3.89
CA ARG A 92 7.25 -14.69 3.19
C ARG A 92 7.61 -14.03 1.86
N SER A 93 8.83 -14.30 1.40
CA SER A 93 9.43 -13.73 0.18
C SER A 93 8.53 -13.76 -1.06
N GLY A 94 7.91 -14.91 -1.36
CA GLY A 94 7.09 -15.03 -2.58
C GLY A 94 5.88 -14.11 -2.60
N ARG A 95 5.15 -14.02 -1.47
CA ARG A 95 3.96 -13.17 -1.37
C ARG A 95 4.30 -11.69 -1.32
N LEU A 96 5.44 -11.33 -0.71
CA LEU A 96 5.99 -9.97 -0.81
C LEU A 96 6.22 -9.58 -2.27
N VAL A 97 6.90 -10.44 -3.04
CA VAL A 97 7.16 -10.18 -4.46
C VAL A 97 5.86 -10.04 -5.23
N VAL A 98 4.87 -10.91 -5.00
CA VAL A 98 3.55 -10.82 -5.66
C VAL A 98 2.89 -9.47 -5.38
N VAL A 99 2.80 -9.05 -4.11
CA VAL A 99 2.18 -7.74 -3.78
C VAL A 99 2.96 -6.58 -4.38
N PHE A 100 4.29 -6.60 -4.26
CA PHE A 100 5.13 -5.52 -4.77
C PHE A 100 4.96 -5.38 -6.28
N VAL A 101 5.05 -6.48 -7.02
CA VAL A 101 4.92 -6.49 -8.48
C VAL A 101 3.50 -6.16 -8.91
N ALA A 102 2.48 -6.75 -8.28
CA ALA A 102 1.09 -6.47 -8.61
C ALA A 102 0.73 -5.00 -8.38
N GLY A 103 1.21 -4.43 -7.27
CA GLY A 103 1.03 -3.01 -6.97
C GLY A 103 1.77 -2.11 -7.93
N HIS A 104 3.05 -2.38 -8.17
CA HIS A 104 3.90 -1.59 -9.05
C HIS A 104 3.39 -1.60 -10.49
N VAL A 105 3.32 -2.78 -11.10
CA VAL A 105 2.89 -2.95 -12.50
C VAL A 105 1.40 -2.60 -12.65
N GLY A 106 0.56 -3.05 -11.72
CA GLY A 106 -0.89 -2.81 -11.78
C GLY A 106 -1.23 -1.33 -11.67
N ALA A 107 -0.64 -0.60 -10.72
CA ALA A 107 -0.86 0.84 -10.59
C ALA A 107 -0.36 1.60 -11.83
N THR A 108 0.84 1.28 -12.31
CA THR A 108 1.39 1.90 -13.53
C THR A 108 0.47 1.70 -14.73
N LEU A 109 -0.03 0.49 -14.96
CA LEU A 109 -0.93 0.22 -16.09
C LEU A 109 -2.27 0.96 -15.94
N LEU A 110 -2.85 0.99 -14.75
CA LEU A 110 -4.11 1.71 -14.49
C LEU A 110 -3.94 3.22 -14.68
N VAL A 111 -2.84 3.79 -14.19
CA VAL A 111 -2.46 5.19 -14.42
C VAL A 111 -2.26 5.46 -15.91
N ALA A 112 -1.55 4.58 -16.61
CA ALA A 112 -1.30 4.73 -18.05
C ALA A 112 -2.61 4.73 -18.86
N VAL A 113 -3.55 3.83 -18.55
CA VAL A 113 -4.88 3.81 -19.17
C VAL A 113 -5.63 5.12 -18.88
N GLY A 114 -5.64 5.57 -17.61
CA GLY A 114 -6.30 6.81 -17.21
C GLY A 114 -5.73 8.04 -17.90
N LEU A 115 -4.40 8.17 -17.95
CA LEU A 115 -3.71 9.26 -18.63
C LEU A 115 -3.96 9.24 -20.14
N THR A 116 -3.92 8.06 -20.78
CA THR A 116 -4.24 7.92 -22.20
C THR A 116 -5.66 8.40 -22.49
N ALA A 117 -6.63 8.00 -21.67
CA ALA A 117 -8.01 8.45 -21.80
C ALA A 117 -8.14 9.97 -21.61
N ALA A 118 -7.50 10.54 -20.59
CA ALA A 118 -7.54 11.97 -20.30
C ALA A 118 -6.90 12.82 -21.43
N VAL A 119 -5.76 12.38 -21.97
CA VAL A 119 -5.11 13.04 -23.11
C VAL A 119 -5.97 12.93 -24.36
N SER A 120 -6.54 11.75 -24.65
CA SER A 120 -7.39 11.54 -25.83
C SER A 120 -8.67 12.39 -25.82
N ARG A 121 -9.18 12.75 -24.63
CA ARG A 121 -10.35 13.61 -24.43
C ARG A 121 -10.00 15.10 -24.31
N GLY A 122 -8.71 15.45 -24.42
CA GLY A 122 -8.23 16.83 -24.29
C GLY A 122 -8.26 17.39 -22.86
N TRP A 123 -8.39 16.54 -21.83
CA TRP A 123 -8.42 16.98 -20.42
C TRP A 123 -7.02 17.26 -19.86
N LEU A 124 -5.99 16.65 -20.44
CA LEU A 124 -4.59 16.85 -20.06
C LEU A 124 -3.74 17.14 -21.29
N PRO A 125 -2.68 17.95 -21.14
CA PRO A 125 -1.75 18.22 -22.24
C PRO A 125 -0.94 16.96 -22.60
N THR A 126 -0.56 16.85 -23.87
CA THR A 126 0.24 15.73 -24.39
C THR A 126 1.62 15.62 -23.73
N SER A 127 2.13 16.71 -23.16
CA SER A 127 3.40 16.73 -22.41
C SER A 127 3.42 15.74 -21.23
N VAL A 128 2.27 15.43 -20.64
CA VAL A 128 2.14 14.43 -19.56
C VAL A 128 2.60 13.04 -20.02
N ALA A 129 2.55 12.75 -21.32
CA ALA A 129 3.01 11.47 -21.86
C ALA A 129 4.52 11.22 -21.67
N HIS A 130 5.31 12.28 -21.47
CA HIS A 130 6.75 12.20 -21.25
C HIS A 130 7.13 12.36 -19.77
N ALA A 131 6.17 12.60 -18.88
CA ALA A 131 6.44 12.80 -17.46
C ALA A 131 7.16 11.58 -16.87
N THR A 132 8.18 11.82 -16.06
CA THR A 132 9.01 10.75 -15.49
C THR A 132 8.20 9.95 -14.46
N ASP A 133 8.16 8.62 -14.62
CA ASP A 133 7.55 7.68 -13.69
C ASP A 133 8.54 6.54 -13.42
N VAL A 134 9.49 6.81 -12.52
CA VAL A 134 10.47 5.85 -12.03
C VAL A 134 10.41 5.74 -10.52
N GLY A 135 10.91 4.63 -10.01
CA GLY A 135 11.09 4.40 -8.59
C GLY A 135 10.23 3.27 -8.06
N MET A 136 10.50 2.97 -6.80
CA MET A 136 9.92 1.87 -6.04
C MET A 136 8.55 2.19 -5.42
N SER A 137 8.08 3.43 -5.56
CA SER A 137 7.03 4.05 -4.74
C SER A 137 5.70 3.32 -4.83
N TYR A 138 5.25 2.89 -6.01
CA TYR A 138 4.03 2.08 -6.14
C TYR A 138 4.19 0.72 -5.47
N GLY A 139 5.31 0.01 -5.72
CA GLY A 139 5.58 -1.27 -5.06
C GLY A 139 5.63 -1.17 -3.52
N ALA A 140 6.28 -0.14 -2.97
CA ALA A 140 6.33 0.09 -1.53
C ALA A 140 4.95 0.41 -0.95
N THR A 141 4.18 1.28 -1.61
CA THR A 141 2.82 1.64 -1.17
C THR A 141 1.88 0.43 -1.23
N ALA A 142 2.06 -0.47 -2.19
CA ALA A 142 1.33 -1.74 -2.21
C ALA A 142 1.72 -2.67 -1.05
N VAL A 143 3.01 -2.75 -0.70
CA VAL A 143 3.45 -3.50 0.49
C VAL A 143 2.86 -2.91 1.77
N LEU A 144 2.78 -1.58 1.88
CA LEU A 144 2.11 -0.90 2.98
C LEU A 144 0.62 -1.26 3.06
N GLY A 145 -0.09 -1.23 1.93
CA GLY A 145 -1.48 -1.67 1.84
C GLY A 145 -1.65 -3.14 2.26
N ALA A 146 -0.70 -4.00 1.89
CA ALA A 146 -0.70 -5.41 2.22
C ALA A 146 -0.47 -5.74 3.70
N LEU A 147 -0.10 -4.76 4.54
CA LEU A 147 -0.05 -4.93 5.99
C LEU A 147 -1.45 -5.00 6.60
N THR A 148 -2.49 -4.54 5.89
CA THR A 148 -3.86 -4.40 6.40
C THR A 148 -4.43 -5.67 7.03
N PRO A 149 -4.32 -6.86 6.40
CA PRO A 149 -4.84 -8.09 7.02
C PRO A 149 -4.02 -8.54 8.24
N ALA A 150 -2.80 -8.04 8.43
CA ALA A 150 -1.97 -8.28 9.62
C ALA A 150 -2.29 -7.37 10.78
N ILE A 151 -2.97 -6.24 10.56
CA ILE A 151 -3.44 -5.38 11.65
C ILE A 151 -4.56 -6.11 12.42
N PRO A 152 -4.51 -6.13 13.78
CA PRO A 152 -5.56 -6.69 14.60
C PRO A 152 -6.94 -6.16 14.22
N SER A 153 -7.95 -7.03 14.18
CA SER A 153 -9.30 -6.69 13.69
C SER A 153 -9.90 -5.44 14.33
N ARG A 154 -9.67 -5.22 15.63
CA ARG A 154 -10.13 -4.03 16.37
C ARG A 154 -9.53 -2.71 15.88
N TRP A 155 -8.34 -2.73 15.28
CA TRP A 155 -7.62 -1.53 14.80
C TRP A 155 -7.60 -1.43 13.28
N ARG A 156 -7.97 -2.50 12.57
CA ARG A 156 -7.97 -2.56 11.11
C ARG A 156 -8.82 -1.46 10.44
N PRO A 157 -10.03 -1.13 10.94
CA PRO A 157 -10.81 -0.03 10.37
C PRO A 157 -10.10 1.33 10.47
N ALA A 158 -9.44 1.60 11.61
CA ALA A 158 -8.63 2.81 11.79
C ALA A 158 -7.47 2.85 10.79
N TRP A 159 -6.77 1.73 10.62
CA TRP A 159 -5.66 1.59 9.67
C TRP A 159 -6.09 1.84 8.21
N ILE A 160 -7.19 1.21 7.78
CA ILE A 160 -7.74 1.40 6.44
C ILE A 160 -8.14 2.86 6.24
N GLY A 161 -8.91 3.41 7.19
CA GLY A 161 -9.37 4.80 7.14
C GLY A 161 -8.23 5.80 7.09
N TRP A 162 -7.18 5.60 7.89
CA TRP A 162 -5.97 6.44 7.88
C TRP A 162 -5.33 6.48 6.49
N TRP A 163 -4.94 5.32 5.95
CA TRP A 163 -4.17 5.29 4.71
C TRP A 163 -4.97 5.71 3.48
N LEU A 164 -6.26 5.36 3.41
CA LEU A 164 -7.12 5.81 2.33
C LEU A 164 -7.36 7.32 2.40
N ALA A 165 -7.60 7.89 3.58
CA ALA A 165 -7.81 9.33 3.72
C ALA A 165 -6.53 10.14 3.42
N VAL A 166 -5.36 9.65 3.83
CA VAL A 166 -4.05 10.23 3.44
C VAL A 166 -3.93 10.25 1.92
N ALA A 167 -4.09 9.11 1.26
CA ALA A 167 -3.93 8.99 -0.18
C ALA A 167 -4.96 9.84 -0.95
N LEU A 168 -6.23 9.83 -0.53
CA LEU A 168 -7.29 10.64 -1.14
C LEU A 168 -7.07 12.15 -0.95
N ALA A 169 -6.58 12.58 0.21
CA ALA A 169 -6.28 13.99 0.47
C ALA A 169 -5.17 14.49 -0.47
N VAL A 170 -4.12 13.69 -0.65
CA VAL A 170 -3.02 14.02 -1.58
C VAL A 170 -3.52 14.02 -3.02
N VAL A 171 -4.36 13.06 -3.42
CA VAL A 171 -4.99 13.08 -4.76
C VAL A 171 -5.89 14.30 -4.96
N GLY A 172 -6.62 14.73 -3.93
CA GLY A 172 -7.54 15.87 -4.03
C GLY A 172 -6.86 17.24 -4.19
N VAL A 173 -5.61 17.37 -3.75
CA VAL A 173 -4.84 18.62 -3.81
C VAL A 173 -3.70 18.55 -4.82
N GLY A 174 -3.15 17.36 -5.04
CA GLY A 174 -2.08 17.09 -5.99
C GLY A 174 -2.57 17.20 -7.44
N ARG A 175 -1.73 17.79 -8.30
CA ARG A 175 -1.95 17.82 -9.75
C ARG A 175 -1.14 16.77 -10.50
N ASP A 176 -0.49 15.87 -9.78
CA ASP A 176 0.36 14.84 -10.34
C ASP A 176 -0.35 13.47 -10.34
N PHE A 177 -0.19 12.74 -11.43
CA PHE A 177 -0.76 11.40 -11.62
C PHE A 177 -0.12 10.38 -10.67
N THR A 178 1.08 10.66 -10.17
CA THR A 178 1.79 9.80 -9.22
C THR A 178 1.01 9.58 -7.93
N ALA A 179 0.29 10.59 -7.44
CA ALA A 179 -0.59 10.47 -6.28
C ALA A 179 -1.73 9.46 -6.52
N VAL A 180 -2.30 9.46 -7.72
CA VAL A 180 -3.32 8.47 -8.13
C VAL A 180 -2.67 7.08 -8.21
N GLY A 181 -1.46 6.99 -8.75
CA GLY A 181 -0.67 5.76 -8.76
C GLY A 181 -0.44 5.18 -7.35
N HIS A 182 -0.07 6.01 -6.37
CA HIS A 182 0.08 5.55 -4.99
C HIS A 182 -1.24 5.08 -4.38
N LEU A 183 -2.34 5.80 -4.58
CA LEU A 183 -3.67 5.38 -4.12
C LEU A 183 -4.05 4.02 -4.71
N LEU A 184 -3.89 3.84 -6.02
CA LEU A 184 -4.19 2.58 -6.70
C LEU A 184 -3.30 1.45 -6.18
N ALA A 185 -1.99 1.69 -6.03
CA ALA A 185 -1.06 0.71 -5.49
C ALA A 185 -1.42 0.30 -4.06
N LEU A 186 -1.79 1.26 -3.20
CA LEU A 186 -2.25 1.02 -1.84
C LEU A 186 -3.45 0.06 -1.83
N VAL A 187 -4.47 0.37 -2.63
CA VAL A 187 -5.70 -0.43 -2.74
C VAL A 187 -5.42 -1.81 -3.31
N VAL A 188 -4.60 -1.93 -4.37
CA VAL A 188 -4.16 -3.22 -4.92
C VAL A 188 -3.47 -4.04 -3.83
N GLY A 189 -2.56 -3.45 -3.07
CA GLY A 189 -1.90 -4.11 -1.95
C GLY A 189 -2.87 -4.64 -0.89
N MET A 190 -3.83 -3.81 -0.48
CA MET A 190 -4.89 -4.20 0.47
C MET A 190 -5.70 -5.40 -0.06
N VAL A 191 -6.12 -5.34 -1.32
CA VAL A 191 -6.95 -6.38 -1.96
C VAL A 191 -6.17 -7.68 -2.14
N VAL A 192 -4.95 -7.63 -2.71
CA VAL A 192 -4.13 -8.82 -2.96
C VAL A 192 -3.82 -9.54 -1.65
N ALA A 193 -3.50 -8.80 -0.59
CA ALA A 193 -3.14 -9.40 0.70
C ALA A 193 -4.30 -10.15 1.37
N THR A 194 -5.56 -9.89 1.01
CA THR A 194 -6.70 -10.69 1.51
C THR A 194 -6.59 -12.17 1.14
N ARG A 195 -5.81 -12.50 0.10
CA ARG A 195 -5.58 -13.87 -0.38
C ARG A 195 -4.44 -14.58 0.34
N PHE A 196 -3.73 -13.91 1.25
CA PHE A 196 -2.54 -14.48 1.90
C PHE A 196 -2.85 -15.28 3.18
N GLY A 197 -4.09 -15.24 3.68
CA GLY A 197 -4.51 -15.95 4.89
C GLY A 197 -4.03 -15.27 6.18
N SER A 198 -3.92 -16.03 7.27
CA SER A 198 -3.52 -15.49 8.57
C SER A 198 -2.02 -15.19 8.62
N PRO A 199 -1.62 -13.93 8.90
CA PRO A 199 -0.22 -13.58 9.06
C PRO A 199 0.37 -14.16 10.34
N ARG A 200 1.71 -14.15 10.42
CA ARG A 200 2.41 -14.45 11.68
C ARG A 200 1.98 -13.49 12.79
N GLY A 201 1.98 -13.97 14.04
CA GLY A 201 1.71 -13.15 15.22
C GLY A 201 2.73 -12.01 15.38
N TRP A 202 2.27 -10.89 15.93
CA TRP A 202 3.10 -9.73 16.18
C TRP A 202 4.17 -10.00 17.23
N THR A 203 5.40 -9.57 16.94
CA THR A 203 6.52 -9.56 17.88
C THR A 203 7.05 -8.13 18.00
N TRP A 204 7.82 -7.83 19.05
CA TRP A 204 8.46 -6.52 19.21
C TRP A 204 9.29 -6.09 18.00
N ASN A 205 9.95 -7.05 17.33
CA ASN A 205 10.72 -6.76 16.12
C ASN A 205 9.83 -6.30 14.96
N LEU A 206 8.65 -6.91 14.79
CA LEU A 206 7.70 -6.48 13.76
C LEU A 206 7.14 -5.09 14.08
N PHE A 207 6.91 -4.77 15.37
CA PHE A 207 6.53 -3.42 15.78
C PHE A 207 7.62 -2.39 15.50
N ALA A 208 8.89 -2.70 15.78
CA ALA A 208 10.01 -1.81 15.48
C ALA A 208 10.13 -1.55 13.97
N LEU A 209 9.98 -2.59 13.14
CA LEU A 209 9.95 -2.43 11.68
C LEU A 209 8.76 -1.57 11.22
N LEU A 210 7.58 -1.76 11.81
CA LEU A 210 6.41 -0.94 11.51
C LEU A 210 6.62 0.53 11.90
N ALA A 211 7.23 0.78 13.07
CA ALA A 211 7.47 2.14 13.58
C ALA A 211 8.40 2.95 12.67
N ILE A 212 9.27 2.29 11.90
CA ILE A 212 10.17 2.94 10.93
C ILE A 212 9.55 2.92 9.52
N GLY A 213 8.95 1.81 9.11
CA GLY A 213 8.38 1.63 7.77
C GLY A 213 7.09 2.40 7.51
N ALA A 214 6.24 2.60 8.53
CA ALA A 214 5.00 3.37 8.38
C ALA A 214 5.24 4.87 8.17
N PRO A 215 6.11 5.56 8.93
CA PRO A 215 6.50 6.94 8.60
C PRO A 215 7.08 7.09 7.20
N PHE A 216 7.90 6.12 6.76
CA PHE A 216 8.37 6.09 5.37
C PHE A 216 7.21 5.98 4.37
N GLY A 217 6.27 5.06 4.57
CA GLY A 217 5.07 4.94 3.74
C GLY A 217 4.23 6.23 3.71
N PHE A 218 4.16 6.95 4.83
CA PHE A 218 3.52 8.26 4.91
C PHE A 218 4.25 9.30 4.07
N LEU A 219 5.58 9.39 4.14
CA LEU A 219 6.38 10.30 3.34
C LEU A 219 6.40 9.95 1.83
N VAL A 220 6.19 8.68 1.48
CA VAL A 220 5.99 8.27 0.08
C VAL A 220 4.66 8.79 -0.46
N LEU A 221 3.61 8.79 0.37
CA LEU A 221 2.29 9.25 0.00
C LEU A 221 2.17 10.78 0.05
N ALA A 222 2.73 11.42 1.07
CA ALA A 222 2.61 12.84 1.33
C ALA A 222 3.90 13.56 0.99
N SER A 223 3.83 14.48 0.02
CA SER A 223 4.91 15.40 -0.34
C SER A 223 5.06 16.52 0.70
N GLU A 224 6.19 17.25 0.69
CA GLU A 224 6.50 18.33 1.65
C GLU A 224 5.35 19.34 1.82
N GLY A 225 4.64 19.69 0.73
CA GLY A 225 3.51 20.62 0.76
C GLY A 225 2.18 20.06 1.24
N THR A 226 2.07 18.74 1.45
CA THR A 226 0.80 18.06 1.80
C THR A 226 0.84 17.35 3.15
N LEU A 227 1.97 17.35 3.86
CA LEU A 227 2.18 16.60 5.11
C LEU A 227 1.10 16.88 6.17
N VAL A 228 0.83 18.15 6.46
CA VAL A 228 -0.15 18.54 7.51
C VAL A 228 -1.55 18.13 7.12
N LEU A 229 -1.95 18.43 5.87
CA LEU A 229 -3.27 18.06 5.35
C LEU A 229 -3.46 16.55 5.39
N ALA A 230 -2.48 15.80 4.87
CA ALA A 230 -2.49 14.35 4.85
C ALA A 230 -2.62 13.76 6.27
N ALA A 231 -1.89 14.29 7.24
CA ALA A 231 -1.97 13.84 8.63
C ALA A 231 -3.35 14.12 9.25
N VAL A 232 -3.91 15.32 9.05
CA VAL A 232 -5.25 15.69 9.56
C VAL A 232 -6.33 14.82 8.92
N CYS A 233 -6.32 14.67 7.60
CA CYS A 233 -7.23 13.79 6.88
C CYS A 233 -7.06 12.34 7.31
N GLY A 234 -5.83 11.88 7.53
CA GLY A 234 -5.53 10.54 8.07
C GLY A 234 -6.17 10.31 9.43
N LEU A 235 -6.02 11.25 10.37
CA LEU A 235 -6.66 11.16 11.70
C LEU A 235 -8.18 11.10 11.58
N ALA A 236 -8.76 11.98 10.76
CA ALA A 236 -10.20 11.98 10.51
C ALA A 236 -10.68 10.66 9.88
N GLY A 237 -9.95 10.13 8.90
CA GLY A 237 -10.21 8.85 8.27
C GLY A 237 -10.13 7.68 9.25
N ALA A 238 -9.15 7.69 10.15
CA ALA A 238 -9.01 6.66 11.19
C ALA A 238 -10.21 6.66 12.16
N ILE A 239 -10.63 7.85 12.61
CA ILE A 239 -11.81 8.03 13.47
C ILE A 239 -13.07 7.56 12.75
N LEU A 240 -13.26 7.98 11.50
CA LEU A 240 -14.41 7.58 10.69
C LEU A 240 -14.46 6.07 10.48
N GLY A 241 -13.33 5.44 10.14
CA GLY A 241 -13.24 3.99 9.99
C GLY A 241 -13.65 3.24 11.25
N MET A 242 -13.20 3.71 12.42
CA MET A 242 -13.61 3.16 13.71
C MET A 242 -15.11 3.36 13.99
N ALA A 243 -15.65 4.53 13.69
CA ALA A 243 -17.07 4.85 13.91
C ALA A 243 -17.98 3.97 13.03
N VAL A 244 -17.63 3.81 11.75
CA VAL A 244 -18.36 2.93 10.81
C VAL A 244 -18.34 1.48 11.30
N ALA A 245 -17.18 0.97 11.72
CA ALA A 245 -17.07 -0.40 12.22
C ALA A 245 -17.92 -0.62 13.49
N ARG A 246 -17.95 0.35 14.41
CA ARG A 246 -18.80 0.28 15.62
C ARG A 246 -20.28 0.30 15.27
N ALA A 247 -20.69 1.16 14.35
CA ALA A 247 -22.08 1.24 13.90
C ALA A 247 -22.54 -0.09 13.26
N GLN A 248 -21.69 -0.73 12.45
CA GLN A 248 -21.98 -2.04 11.84
C GLN A 248 -22.16 -3.16 12.87
N LEU A 249 -21.31 -3.18 13.91
CA LEU A 249 -21.43 -4.16 15.00
C LEU A 249 -22.73 -3.99 15.78
N ASN A 250 -23.09 -2.75 16.12
CA ASN A 250 -24.34 -2.44 16.81
C ASN A 250 -25.56 -2.85 15.97
N TRP A 251 -25.56 -2.48 14.68
CA TRP A 251 -26.63 -2.85 13.75
C TRP A 251 -26.81 -4.37 13.64
N SER A 252 -25.71 -5.12 13.59
CA SER A 252 -25.75 -6.59 13.50
C SER A 252 -26.30 -7.23 14.78
N ALA A 253 -25.98 -6.67 15.96
CA ALA A 253 -26.50 -7.14 17.24
C ALA A 253 -28.00 -6.84 17.39
N ASP A 254 -28.46 -5.67 16.96
CA ASP A 254 -29.88 -5.31 16.98
C ASP A 254 -30.69 -6.23 16.05
N ALA A 255 -30.17 -6.53 14.85
CA ALA A 255 -30.81 -7.44 13.91
C ALA A 255 -30.92 -8.88 14.44
N SER A 256 -29.89 -9.40 15.13
CA SER A 256 -29.95 -10.74 15.72
C SER A 256 -30.98 -10.82 16.85
N ILE A 257 -31.05 -9.80 17.71
CA ILE A 257 -32.02 -9.73 18.81
C ILE A 257 -33.46 -9.67 18.27
N GLN A 258 -33.71 -8.93 17.19
CA GLN A 258 -35.04 -8.89 16.55
C GLN A 258 -35.41 -10.26 15.94
N SER A 259 -34.47 -10.94 15.28
CA SER A 259 -34.68 -12.28 14.73
C SER A 259 -35.03 -13.30 15.82
N GLU A 260 -34.35 -13.28 16.97
CA GLU A 260 -34.64 -14.18 18.10
C GLU A 260 -36.01 -13.91 18.74
N ARG A 261 -36.42 -12.64 18.85
CA ARG A 261 -37.77 -12.27 19.31
C ARG A 261 -38.87 -12.75 18.37
N HIS A 262 -38.66 -12.65 17.05
CA HIS A 262 -39.63 -13.17 16.08
C HIS A 262 -39.70 -14.70 16.09
N ALA A 263 -38.58 -15.40 16.27
CA ALA A 263 -38.54 -16.86 16.38
C ALA A 263 -39.21 -17.37 17.67
N SER A 264 -39.01 -16.68 18.80
CA SER A 264 -39.64 -17.05 20.08
C SER A 264 -41.12 -16.67 20.15
N GLY A 265 -41.51 -15.53 19.57
CA GLY A 265 -42.91 -15.07 19.50
C GLY A 265 -43.83 -15.92 18.62
N GLY A 266 -43.29 -16.80 17.77
CA GLY A 266 -44.05 -17.76 16.96
C GLY A 266 -44.41 -19.07 17.69
N SER A 267 -43.97 -19.26 18.94
CA SER A 267 -44.16 -20.53 19.69
C SER A 267 -45.35 -20.52 20.67
N SER A 268 -46.14 -19.45 20.74
CA SER A 268 -47.36 -19.41 21.57
C SER A 268 -48.55 -20.08 20.86
N SER A 269 -48.50 -21.41 20.71
CA SER A 269 -49.71 -22.18 20.40
C SER A 269 -50.59 -22.23 21.65
N SER A 270 -51.61 -21.36 21.64
CA SER A 270 -52.92 -21.50 22.26
C SER A 270 -53.24 -22.89 22.83
N SER A 271 -53.17 -23.03 24.16
CA SER A 271 -53.93 -24.08 24.86
C SER A 271 -55.39 -23.60 24.96
N PRO A 272 -56.39 -24.35 24.44
CA PRO A 272 -57.79 -24.00 24.62
C PRO A 272 -58.15 -24.16 26.09
N GLY A 273 -58.66 -23.09 26.70
CA GLY A 273 -59.15 -23.10 28.07
C GLY A 273 -60.29 -24.10 28.23
N ILE A 274 -60.11 -25.06 29.14
CA ILE A 274 -61.20 -25.88 29.66
C ILE A 274 -61.93 -25.02 30.70
N SER A 275 -63.06 -24.43 30.31
CA SER A 275 -64.11 -24.09 31.27
C SER A 275 -64.73 -25.40 31.75
N GLN A 276 -65.01 -25.56 33.03
CA GLN A 276 -66.34 -25.92 33.54
C GLN A 276 -66.43 -25.61 35.03
N SER A 277 -67.60 -25.05 35.35
CA SER A 277 -68.26 -24.86 36.64
C SER A 277 -68.47 -26.14 37.43
#